data_AF-A0A2V7MJL0-F1
#
_entry.id   AF-A0A2V7MJL0-F1
#
_cell.length_a   1.000
_cell.length_b   1.000
_cell.length_c   1.000
_cell.angle_alpha   90.00
_cell.angle_beta   90.00
_cell.angle_gamma   90.00
#
_symmetry.space_group_name_H-M   'P 1'
#
loop_
_entity.id
_entity.type
_entity.pdbx_description
1 polymer ?
#
loop_
_entity_poly.entity_id
_entity_poly.type
_entity_poly.pdbx_seq_one_letter_code
_entity_poly.pdbx_strand_id
1 'polypeptide(L)'
;MSKALLYALVAAAGNVLGALAVTRKAVRELRVIELLVAFGAGFMLSVAIVELLPAALSRSGAIAPALVLAGYLAVHLTQHTVTPHFHFGEETHPVSSVAGTSALVGLLLHTFFDGVAIASAFHVRAELGVMVFIAIFLHKLPEGVTISSLMLAGGRTGGRAVGAAALLGVATLIGVVLTDELGFLVQHGLALSAGVTIYVAASNLVPEFQGKKGWQLPAAFFTGALVFFLTKTFLDGVS
;
A
#
# COMPACT_ATOMS: atom_id res chain seq x y z
N MET A 1 -16.02 -15.28 -9.91
CA MET A 1 -15.33 -14.10 -9.34
C MET A 1 -14.17 -14.63 -8.50
N SER A 2 -12.93 -14.27 -8.84
CA SER A 2 -11.75 -14.73 -8.09
C SER A 2 -11.84 -14.23 -6.64
N LYS A 3 -11.41 -15.05 -5.66
CA LYS A 3 -11.36 -14.64 -4.23
C LYS A 3 -10.63 -13.30 -4.08
N ALA A 4 -9.57 -13.09 -4.87
CA ALA A 4 -8.81 -11.85 -4.96
C ALA A 4 -9.66 -10.59 -5.15
N LEU A 5 -10.68 -10.63 -6.01
CA LEU A 5 -11.53 -9.46 -6.27
C LEU A 5 -12.34 -9.04 -5.04
N LEU A 6 -12.84 -10.00 -4.26
CA LEU A 6 -13.55 -9.72 -3.01
C LEU A 6 -12.63 -9.02 -2.00
N TYR A 7 -11.42 -9.55 -1.82
CA TYR A 7 -10.42 -8.95 -0.93
C TYR A 7 -10.00 -7.55 -1.41
N ALA A 8 -9.82 -7.37 -2.71
CA ALA A 8 -9.49 -6.07 -3.28
C ALA A 8 -10.63 -5.05 -3.14
N LEU A 9 -11.90 -5.47 -3.22
CA LEU A 9 -13.04 -4.59 -2.91
C LEU A 9 -13.01 -4.12 -1.46
N VAL A 10 -12.67 -4.99 -0.52
CA VAL A 10 -12.52 -4.62 0.90
C VAL A 10 -11.33 -3.66 1.09
N ALA A 11 -10.21 -3.92 0.41
CA ALA A 11 -9.05 -3.03 0.42
C ALA A 11 -9.38 -1.64 -0.15
N ALA A 12 -10.03 -1.59 -1.31
CA ALA A 12 -10.48 -0.35 -1.96
C ALA A 12 -11.49 0.43 -1.10
N ALA A 13 -12.39 -0.27 -0.39
CA ALA A 13 -13.27 0.37 0.58
C ALA A 13 -12.49 1.05 1.71
N GLY A 14 -11.33 0.50 2.12
CA GLY A 14 -10.42 1.12 3.08
C GLY A 14 -10.01 2.54 2.69
N ASN A 15 -9.62 2.78 1.43
CA ASN A 15 -9.29 4.12 0.93
C ASN A 15 -10.46 5.10 1.08
N VAL A 16 -11.65 4.67 0.64
CA VAL A 16 -12.85 5.50 0.68
C VAL A 16 -13.26 5.79 2.13
N LEU A 17 -13.19 4.80 3.02
CA LEU A 17 -13.48 4.97 4.44
C LEU A 17 -12.51 5.94 5.10
N GLY A 18 -11.21 5.86 4.79
CA GLY A 18 -10.22 6.84 5.26
C GLY A 18 -10.55 8.26 4.81
N ALA A 19 -10.91 8.45 3.54
CA ALA A 19 -11.28 9.76 3.01
C ALA A 19 -12.59 10.30 3.59
N LEU A 20 -13.58 9.44 3.81
CA LEU A 20 -14.83 9.80 4.47
C LEU A 20 -14.59 10.21 5.92
N ALA A 21 -13.67 9.54 6.61
CA ALA A 21 -13.34 9.87 7.99
C ALA A 21 -12.77 11.29 8.11
N VAL A 22 -11.92 11.72 7.17
CA VAL A 22 -11.39 13.09 7.12
C VAL A 22 -12.47 14.09 6.72
N THR A 23 -13.17 13.85 5.60
CA THR A 23 -14.13 14.81 5.05
C THR A 23 -15.35 15.03 5.95
N ARG A 24 -15.72 14.04 6.76
CA ARG A 24 -16.78 14.14 7.78
C ARG A 24 -16.27 14.62 9.15
N LYS A 25 -14.98 14.98 9.27
CA LYS A 25 -14.33 15.38 10.53
C LYS A 25 -14.46 14.32 11.64
N ALA A 26 -14.54 13.04 11.25
CA ALA A 26 -14.58 11.90 12.17
C ALA A 26 -13.19 11.50 12.66
N VAL A 27 -12.14 11.78 11.88
CA VAL A 27 -10.75 11.71 12.36
C VAL A 27 -10.53 12.89 13.31
N ARG A 28 -10.59 12.61 14.61
CA ARG A 28 -10.27 13.59 15.67
C ARG A 28 -8.82 13.51 16.13
N GLU A 29 -8.20 12.33 16.02
CA GLU A 29 -6.84 12.08 16.50
C GLU A 29 -5.93 11.57 15.39
N LEU A 30 -4.98 12.42 14.98
CA LEU A 30 -3.91 12.05 14.05
C LEU A 30 -3.07 10.87 14.59
N ARG A 31 -3.00 10.72 15.92
CA ARG A 31 -2.18 9.70 16.59
C ARG A 31 -2.59 8.26 16.23
N VAL A 32 -3.88 7.99 16.07
CA VAL A 32 -4.37 6.66 15.69
C VAL A 32 -3.91 6.31 14.27
N ILE A 33 -3.94 7.29 13.35
CA ILE A 33 -3.47 7.09 11.98
C ILE A 33 -1.96 6.83 11.95
N GLU A 34 -1.18 7.58 12.73
CA GLU A 34 0.27 7.34 12.85
C GLU A 34 0.59 5.93 13.38
N LEU A 35 -0.16 5.46 14.37
CA LEU A 35 -0.01 4.11 14.91
C LEU A 35 -0.35 3.03 13.88
N LEU A 36 -1.43 3.23 13.10
CA LEU A 36 -1.81 2.33 12.00
C LEU A 36 -0.75 2.32 10.90
N VAL A 37 -0.18 3.48 10.54
CA VAL A 37 0.92 3.58 9.57
C VAL A 37 2.13 2.81 10.06
N ALA A 38 2.57 3.03 11.30
CA ALA A 38 3.73 2.35 11.86
C ALA A 38 3.51 0.83 11.94
N PHE A 39 2.37 0.39 12.47
CA PHE A 39 2.00 -1.02 12.53
C PHE A 39 1.93 -1.66 11.14
N GLY A 40 1.25 -1.00 10.19
CA GLY A 40 1.14 -1.44 8.81
C GLY A 40 2.49 -1.57 8.13
N ALA A 41 3.39 -0.61 8.33
CA ALA A 41 4.75 -0.65 7.78
C ALA A 41 5.54 -1.89 8.24
N GLY A 42 5.46 -2.23 9.53
CA GLY A 42 6.12 -3.41 10.09
C GLY A 42 5.55 -4.71 9.53
N PHE A 43 4.22 -4.81 9.45
CA PHE A 43 3.54 -5.98 8.87
C PHE A 43 3.88 -6.13 7.38
N MET A 44 3.76 -5.05 6.60
CA MET A 44 4.04 -5.04 5.16
C MET A 44 5.48 -5.38 4.83
N LEU A 45 6.45 -4.79 5.54
CA LEU A 45 7.86 -5.10 5.32
C LEU A 45 8.14 -6.57 5.61
N SER A 46 7.52 -7.11 6.67
CA SER A 46 7.67 -8.53 7.04
C SER A 46 7.07 -9.45 5.97
N VAL A 47 5.85 -9.20 5.50
CA VAL A 47 5.25 -9.94 4.37
C VAL A 47 6.12 -9.84 3.11
N ALA A 48 6.65 -8.65 2.81
CA ALA A 48 7.44 -8.45 1.61
C ALA A 48 8.73 -9.29 1.60
N ILE A 49 9.44 -9.31 2.73
CA ILE A 49 10.73 -10.00 2.84
C ILE A 49 10.56 -11.51 3.08
N VAL A 50 9.63 -11.91 3.94
CA VAL A 50 9.51 -13.30 4.40
C VAL A 50 8.66 -14.15 3.46
N GLU A 51 7.69 -13.55 2.76
CA GLU A 51 6.73 -14.29 1.95
C GLU A 51 6.79 -13.92 0.46
N LEU A 52 6.64 -12.64 0.12
CA LEU A 52 6.57 -12.21 -1.29
C LEU A 52 7.88 -12.46 -2.03
N LEU A 53 9.02 -12.05 -1.46
CA LEU A 53 10.32 -12.16 -2.13
C LEU A 53 10.73 -13.63 -2.37
N PRO A 54 10.65 -14.56 -1.40
CA PRO A 54 10.92 -15.97 -1.65
C PRO A 54 9.94 -16.59 -2.65
N ALA A 55 8.63 -16.29 -2.55
CA ALA A 55 7.64 -16.81 -3.49
C ALA A 55 7.89 -16.29 -4.91
N ALA A 56 8.26 -15.02 -5.08
CA ALA A 56 8.61 -14.43 -6.36
C ALA A 56 9.85 -15.10 -6.98
N LEU A 57 10.89 -15.35 -6.19
CA LEU A 57 12.10 -16.06 -6.66
C LEU A 57 11.77 -17.48 -7.13
N SER A 58 10.88 -18.18 -6.42
CA SER A 58 10.48 -19.53 -6.82
C SER A 58 9.63 -19.55 -8.11
N ARG A 59 8.74 -18.57 -8.30
CA ARG A 59 7.80 -18.53 -9.42
C ARG A 59 8.38 -17.92 -10.70
N SER A 60 9.20 -16.87 -10.58
CA SER A 60 9.78 -16.14 -11.71
C SER A 60 11.23 -16.54 -12.01
N GLY A 61 11.85 -17.38 -11.19
CA GLY A 61 13.20 -17.90 -11.42
C GLY A 61 14.26 -16.81 -11.53
N ALA A 62 15.17 -16.96 -12.49
CA ALA A 62 16.36 -16.11 -12.63
C ALA A 62 16.06 -14.62 -12.88
N ILE A 63 14.90 -14.28 -13.45
CA ILE A 63 14.53 -12.88 -13.73
C ILE A 63 13.85 -12.19 -12.54
N ALA A 64 13.48 -12.94 -11.49
CA ALA A 64 12.74 -12.38 -10.36
C ALA A 64 13.47 -11.20 -9.67
N PRO A 65 14.79 -11.24 -9.37
CA PRO A 65 15.49 -10.11 -8.75
C PRO A 65 15.43 -8.84 -9.59
N ALA A 66 15.53 -8.96 -10.92
CA ALA A 66 15.45 -7.82 -11.83
C ALA A 66 14.04 -7.22 -11.84
N LEU A 67 13.00 -8.05 -11.76
CA LEU A 67 11.61 -7.59 -11.66
C LEU A 67 11.30 -6.95 -10.32
N VAL A 68 11.83 -7.49 -9.21
CA VAL A 68 11.73 -6.86 -7.88
C VAL A 68 12.38 -5.47 -7.92
N LEU A 69 13.60 -5.37 -8.46
CA LEU A 69 14.26 -4.09 -8.61
C LEU A 69 13.45 -3.13 -9.51
N ALA A 70 12.92 -3.62 -10.63
CA ALA A 70 12.10 -2.82 -11.53
C ALA A 70 10.84 -2.28 -10.83
N GLY A 71 10.16 -3.10 -10.03
CA GLY A 71 9.01 -2.68 -9.23
C GLY A 71 9.37 -1.58 -8.23
N TYR A 72 10.47 -1.74 -7.49
CA TYR A 72 10.96 -0.72 -6.55
C TYR A 72 11.30 0.60 -7.27
N LEU A 73 12.07 0.51 -8.36
CA LEU A 73 12.49 1.69 -9.13
C LEU A 73 11.32 2.38 -9.84
N ALA A 74 10.30 1.65 -10.28
CA ALA A 74 9.11 2.23 -10.91
C ALA A 74 8.34 3.14 -9.94
N VAL A 75 8.20 2.72 -8.68
CA VAL A 75 7.58 3.56 -7.65
C VAL A 75 8.46 4.76 -7.33
N HIS A 76 9.77 4.55 -7.16
CA HIS A 76 10.71 5.66 -6.93
C HIS A 76 10.62 6.72 -8.04
N LEU A 77 10.72 6.30 -9.31
CA LEU A 77 10.66 7.17 -10.47
C LEU A 77 9.34 7.94 -10.52
N THR A 78 8.21 7.26 -10.32
CA THR A 78 6.90 7.91 -10.40
C THR A 78 6.66 8.87 -9.25
N GLN A 79 7.01 8.51 -8.02
CA GLN A 79 6.77 9.33 -6.84
C GLN A 79 7.77 10.48 -6.66
N HIS A 80 9.03 10.32 -7.08
CA HIS A 80 10.06 11.34 -6.85
C HIS A 80 10.48 12.10 -8.12
N THR A 81 10.43 11.49 -9.31
CA THR A 81 10.88 12.13 -10.55
C THR A 81 9.72 12.72 -11.35
N VAL A 82 8.63 11.98 -11.51
CA VAL A 82 7.47 12.41 -12.30
C VAL A 82 6.54 13.32 -11.49
N THR A 83 6.50 13.14 -10.17
CA THR A 83 5.60 13.87 -9.26
C THR A 83 6.36 14.61 -8.14
N PRO A 84 7.30 15.52 -8.46
CA PRO A 84 8.30 16.07 -7.53
C PRO A 84 7.76 16.90 -6.35
N HIS A 85 6.43 17.03 -6.20
CA HIS A 85 5.79 17.69 -5.05
C HIS A 85 5.11 16.69 -4.10
N PHE A 86 5.46 15.40 -4.19
CA PHE A 86 5.03 14.38 -3.23
C PHE A 86 6.22 13.86 -2.45
N HIS A 87 6.52 14.53 -1.33
CA HIS A 87 7.39 14.01 -0.30
C HIS A 87 6.53 13.62 0.91
N PHE A 88 6.55 12.34 1.28
CA PHE A 88 6.03 11.93 2.58
C PHE A 88 6.96 12.53 3.66
N GLY A 89 6.47 13.53 4.40
CA GLY A 89 7.12 14.01 5.62
C GLY A 89 8.09 15.20 5.54
N GLU A 90 8.41 15.78 4.38
CA GLU A 90 9.45 16.83 4.25
C GLU A 90 8.99 18.21 3.73
N GLU A 91 7.72 18.40 3.33
CA GLU A 91 7.29 19.68 2.75
C GLU A 91 6.91 20.73 3.81
N THR A 92 7.73 21.79 3.94
CA THR A 92 7.41 23.00 4.74
C THR A 92 6.73 24.12 3.93
N HIS A 93 6.42 23.87 2.65
CA HIS A 93 5.79 24.87 1.78
C HIS A 93 4.26 24.86 1.87
N PRO A 94 3.57 25.99 1.56
CA PRO A 94 2.12 26.02 1.49
C PRO A 94 1.65 24.99 0.45
N VAL A 95 0.86 24.01 0.90
CA VAL A 95 0.34 22.91 0.07
C VAL A 95 -0.46 23.51 -1.08
N SER A 96 0.10 23.48 -2.28
CA SER A 96 -0.58 23.99 -3.47
C SER A 96 -1.63 22.99 -3.95
N SER A 97 -2.60 23.48 -4.73
CA SER A 97 -3.59 22.61 -5.37
C SER A 97 -2.97 21.59 -6.36
N VAL A 98 -1.69 21.76 -6.70
CA VAL A 98 -0.89 20.87 -7.56
C VAL A 98 -0.32 19.72 -6.74
N ALA A 99 0.06 19.94 -5.47
CA ALA A 99 0.63 18.92 -4.59
C ALA A 99 -0.33 17.73 -4.39
N GLY A 100 -1.62 18.00 -4.17
CA GLY A 100 -2.63 16.94 -4.08
C GLY A 100 -2.74 16.09 -5.35
N THR A 101 -2.83 16.74 -6.52
CA THR A 101 -2.91 16.00 -7.80
C THR A 101 -1.63 15.22 -8.09
N SER A 102 -0.46 15.81 -7.80
CA SER A 102 0.85 15.16 -7.91
C SER A 102 0.89 13.90 -7.03
N ALA A 103 0.47 14.02 -5.77
CA ALA A 103 0.35 12.90 -4.84
C ALA A 103 -0.56 11.79 -5.40
N LEU A 104 -1.75 12.14 -5.90
CA LEU A 104 -2.68 11.16 -6.48
C LEU A 104 -2.02 10.38 -7.61
N VAL A 105 -1.36 11.06 -8.55
CA VAL A 105 -0.68 10.43 -9.69
C VAL A 105 0.42 9.48 -9.22
N GLY A 106 1.26 9.91 -8.26
CA GLY A 106 2.30 9.07 -7.70
C GLY A 106 1.75 7.87 -6.92
N LEU A 107 0.60 8.01 -6.26
CA LEU A 107 -0.02 6.94 -5.50
C LEU A 107 -0.74 5.90 -6.39
N LEU A 108 -1.25 6.29 -7.56
CA LEU A 108 -1.96 5.38 -8.46
C LEU A 108 -1.13 4.18 -8.91
N LEU A 109 0.17 4.37 -9.19
CA LEU A 109 1.03 3.28 -9.68
C LEU A 109 1.19 2.19 -8.61
N HIS A 110 1.58 2.56 -7.39
CA HIS A 110 1.79 1.53 -6.36
C HIS A 110 0.44 0.91 -5.95
N THR A 111 -0.65 1.69 -5.92
CA THR A 111 -1.98 1.18 -5.58
C THR A 111 -2.52 0.21 -6.64
N PHE A 112 -2.15 0.39 -7.90
CA PHE A 112 -2.37 -0.63 -8.95
C PHE A 112 -1.62 -1.93 -8.61
N PHE A 113 -0.35 -1.82 -8.25
CA PHE A 113 0.47 -2.99 -7.89
C PHE A 113 0.06 -3.67 -6.57
N ASP A 114 -0.67 -3.00 -5.67
CA ASP A 114 -1.34 -3.65 -4.55
C ASP A 114 -2.40 -4.64 -5.06
N GLY A 115 -3.17 -4.26 -6.08
CA GLY A 115 -4.11 -5.16 -6.73
C GLY A 115 -3.40 -6.36 -7.38
N VAL A 116 -2.31 -6.08 -8.09
CA VAL A 116 -1.45 -7.13 -8.68
C VAL A 116 -0.90 -8.07 -7.61
N ALA A 117 -0.51 -7.54 -6.45
CA ALA A 117 0.01 -8.32 -5.34
C ALA A 117 -1.05 -9.27 -4.79
N ILE A 118 -2.27 -8.78 -4.52
CA ILE A 118 -3.38 -9.58 -4.01
C ILE A 118 -3.68 -10.73 -4.99
N ALA A 119 -3.89 -10.42 -6.27
CA ALA A 119 -4.22 -11.43 -7.28
C ALA A 119 -3.09 -12.46 -7.46
N SER A 120 -1.85 -12.00 -7.64
CA SER A 120 -0.68 -12.88 -7.82
C SER A 120 -0.44 -13.78 -6.61
N ALA A 121 -0.66 -13.27 -5.40
CA ALA A 121 -0.53 -14.03 -4.16
C ALA A 121 -1.56 -15.16 -4.09
N PHE A 122 -2.83 -14.90 -4.45
CA PHE A 122 -3.86 -15.94 -4.54
C PHE A 122 -3.58 -16.98 -5.63
N HIS A 123 -2.88 -16.62 -6.71
CA HIS A 123 -2.40 -17.57 -7.72
C HIS A 123 -1.24 -18.44 -7.26
N VAL A 124 -0.54 -18.07 -6.19
CA VAL A 124 0.47 -18.92 -5.55
C VAL A 124 -0.20 -19.86 -4.55
N ARG A 125 -0.89 -19.29 -3.55
CA ARG A 125 -1.64 -20.04 -2.52
C ARG A 125 -2.59 -19.13 -1.76
N ALA A 126 -3.67 -19.70 -1.21
CA ALA A 126 -4.73 -18.92 -0.58
C ALA A 126 -4.26 -18.15 0.66
N GLU A 127 -3.41 -18.77 1.48
CA GLU A 127 -2.93 -18.20 2.74
C GLU A 127 -2.01 -16.99 2.47
N LEU A 128 -1.18 -17.08 1.43
CA LEU A 128 -0.36 -15.95 0.96
C LEU A 128 -1.25 -14.80 0.47
N GLY A 129 -2.30 -15.11 -0.30
CA GLY A 129 -3.30 -14.14 -0.72
C GLY A 129 -3.93 -13.39 0.45
N VAL A 130 -4.30 -14.11 1.52
CA VAL A 130 -4.84 -13.51 2.74
C VAL A 130 -3.81 -12.65 3.47
N MET A 131 -2.56 -13.12 3.62
CA MET A 131 -1.49 -12.35 4.26
C MET A 131 -1.20 -11.04 3.53
N VAL A 132 -1.11 -11.10 2.19
CA VAL A 132 -0.86 -9.93 1.34
C VAL A 132 -2.05 -8.96 1.38
N PHE A 133 -3.27 -9.48 1.37
CA PHE A 133 -4.46 -8.66 1.59
C PHE A 133 -4.41 -7.91 2.93
N ILE A 134 -4.07 -8.59 4.04
CA ILE A 134 -3.99 -7.94 5.36
C ILE A 134 -2.92 -6.83 5.33
N ALA A 135 -1.74 -7.12 4.79
CA ALA A 135 -0.67 -6.14 4.65
C ALA A 135 -1.12 -4.89 3.90
N ILE A 136 -1.83 -5.08 2.80
CA ILE A 136 -2.34 -3.97 1.98
C ILE A 136 -3.46 -3.23 2.72
N PHE A 137 -4.45 -3.95 3.25
CA PHE A 137 -5.58 -3.35 3.95
C PHE A 137 -5.15 -2.44 5.10
N LEU A 138 -4.12 -2.83 5.86
CA LEU A 138 -3.62 -2.07 7.01
C LEU A 138 -3.17 -0.64 6.66
N HIS A 139 -2.74 -0.38 5.43
CA HIS A 139 -2.31 0.96 5.01
C HIS A 139 -3.29 1.68 4.06
N LYS A 140 -4.39 1.02 3.62
CA LYS A 140 -5.39 1.64 2.73
C LYS A 140 -6.22 2.73 3.41
N LEU A 141 -6.59 2.53 4.68
CA LEU A 141 -7.28 3.56 5.46
C LEU A 141 -6.39 4.78 5.71
N PRO A 142 -5.16 4.63 6.24
CA PRO A 142 -4.21 5.75 6.33
C PRO A 142 -3.95 6.45 4.99
N GLU A 143 -3.79 5.71 3.90
CA GLU A 143 -3.62 6.29 2.57
C GLU A 143 -4.82 7.15 2.15
N GLY A 144 -6.05 6.65 2.38
CA GLY A 144 -7.28 7.40 2.13
C GLY A 144 -7.36 8.70 2.94
N VAL A 145 -6.92 8.65 4.21
CA VAL A 145 -6.78 9.84 5.06
C VAL A 145 -5.77 10.82 4.48
N THR A 146 -4.58 10.36 4.07
CA THR A 146 -3.52 11.21 3.53
C THR A 146 -3.94 11.91 2.25
N ILE A 147 -4.42 11.18 1.24
CA ILE A 147 -4.76 11.80 -0.05
C ILE A 147 -5.94 12.78 0.09
N SER A 148 -6.92 12.45 0.94
CA SER A 148 -8.06 13.33 1.16
C SER A 148 -7.66 14.60 1.93
N SER A 149 -6.79 14.50 2.93
CA SER A 149 -6.20 15.65 3.62
C SER A 149 -5.43 16.55 2.67
N LEU A 150 -4.60 15.99 1.78
CA LEU A 150 -3.85 16.76 0.77
C LEU A 150 -4.78 17.47 -0.23
N MET A 151 -5.84 16.81 -0.67
CA MET A 151 -6.85 17.43 -1.55
C MET A 151 -7.53 18.62 -0.88
N LEU A 152 -7.95 18.46 0.38
CA LEU A 152 -8.59 19.53 1.14
C LEU A 152 -7.63 20.68 1.44
N ALA A 153 -6.39 20.38 1.84
CA ALA A 153 -5.33 21.37 2.09
C ALA A 153 -5.00 22.17 0.82
N GLY A 154 -5.01 21.52 -0.35
CA GLY A 154 -4.89 22.17 -1.65
C GLY A 154 -6.13 22.91 -2.14
N GLY A 155 -7.14 23.13 -1.27
CA GLY A 155 -8.36 23.90 -1.57
C GLY A 155 -9.41 23.15 -2.39
N ARG A 156 -9.32 21.82 -2.53
CA ARG A 156 -10.35 21.03 -3.23
C ARG A 156 -11.54 20.76 -2.30
N THR A 157 -12.69 20.47 -2.90
CA THR A 157 -13.92 20.13 -2.16
C THR A 157 -13.84 18.72 -1.56
N GLY A 158 -14.60 18.45 -0.50
CA GLY A 158 -14.68 17.11 0.10
C GLY A 158 -15.08 16.01 -0.90
N GLY A 159 -15.96 16.30 -1.85
CA GLY A 159 -16.32 15.35 -2.92
C GLY A 159 -15.13 14.99 -3.81
N ARG A 160 -14.26 15.96 -4.16
CA ARG A 160 -13.02 15.69 -4.91
C ARG A 160 -12.01 14.90 -4.09
N ALA A 161 -11.94 15.14 -2.78
CA ALA A 161 -11.09 14.38 -1.87
C ALA A 161 -11.50 12.91 -1.77
N VAL A 162 -12.81 12.63 -1.63
CA VAL A 162 -13.33 11.24 -1.67
C VAL A 162 -13.14 10.63 -3.05
N GLY A 163 -13.36 11.39 -4.13
CA GLY A 163 -13.13 10.92 -5.50
C GLY A 163 -11.69 10.50 -5.77
N ALA A 164 -10.70 11.23 -5.24
CA ALA A 164 -9.29 10.84 -5.33
C ALA A 164 -9.01 9.50 -4.64
N ALA A 165 -9.52 9.30 -3.42
CA ALA A 165 -9.38 8.03 -2.71
C ALA A 165 -10.13 6.87 -3.39
N ALA A 166 -11.29 7.15 -4.00
CA ALA A 166 -12.00 6.17 -4.81
C ALA A 166 -11.22 5.77 -6.06
N LEU A 167 -10.52 6.71 -6.70
CA LEU A 167 -9.68 6.42 -7.86
C LEU A 167 -8.50 5.51 -7.50
N LEU A 168 -7.90 5.69 -6.31
CA LEU A 168 -6.93 4.74 -5.76
C LEU A 168 -7.57 3.35 -5.62
N GLY A 169 -8.73 3.23 -4.98
CA GLY A 169 -9.45 1.96 -4.88
C GLY A 169 -9.74 1.31 -6.24
N VAL A 170 -10.11 2.09 -7.26
CA VAL A 170 -10.30 1.62 -8.64
C VAL A 170 -8.98 1.10 -9.23
N ALA A 171 -7.85 1.77 -9.00
CA ALA A 171 -6.54 1.28 -9.45
C ALA A 171 -6.20 -0.10 -8.87
N THR A 172 -6.50 -0.35 -7.59
CA THR A 172 -6.36 -1.70 -7.00
C THR A 172 -7.23 -2.74 -7.70
N LEU A 173 -8.49 -2.41 -8.00
CA LEU A 173 -9.39 -3.33 -8.70
C LEU A 173 -8.90 -3.62 -10.12
N ILE A 174 -8.41 -2.60 -10.85
CA ILE A 174 -7.80 -2.75 -12.17
C ILE A 174 -6.56 -3.66 -12.07
N GLY A 175 -5.74 -3.51 -11.03
CA GLY A 175 -4.59 -4.37 -10.76
C GLY A 175 -4.95 -5.84 -10.65
N VAL A 176 -6.03 -6.16 -9.92
CA VAL A 176 -6.54 -7.54 -9.82
C VAL A 176 -7.01 -8.05 -11.17
N VAL A 177 -7.88 -7.29 -11.86
CA VAL A 177 -8.46 -7.73 -13.14
C VAL A 177 -7.38 -7.94 -14.19
N LEU A 178 -6.46 -6.99 -14.37
CA LEU A 178 -5.38 -7.12 -15.35
C LEU A 178 -4.40 -8.23 -15.02
N THR A 179 -4.24 -8.60 -13.74
CA THR A 179 -3.40 -9.74 -13.37
C THR A 179 -3.97 -11.04 -13.90
N ASP A 180 -5.30 -11.23 -13.83
CA ASP A 180 -5.96 -12.45 -14.31
C ASP A 180 -5.97 -12.53 -15.85
N GLU A 181 -6.01 -11.39 -16.55
CA GLU A 181 -6.05 -11.33 -18.02
C GLU A 181 -4.66 -11.38 -18.69
N LEU A 182 -3.60 -10.93 -17.99
CA LEU A 182 -2.26 -10.85 -18.55
C LEU A 182 -1.37 -11.99 -18.01
N GLY A 183 -1.08 -12.98 -18.86
CA GLY A 183 -0.23 -14.12 -18.49
C GLY A 183 1.14 -13.72 -17.92
N PHE A 184 1.70 -12.58 -18.37
CA PHE A 184 2.90 -12.02 -17.78
C PHE A 184 2.72 -11.68 -16.30
N LEU A 185 1.62 -11.03 -15.91
CA LEU A 185 1.34 -10.68 -14.51
C LEU A 185 0.96 -11.91 -13.67
N VAL A 186 0.27 -12.92 -14.24
CA VAL A 186 0.04 -14.20 -13.56
C VAL A 186 1.36 -14.85 -13.13
N GLN A 187 2.40 -14.78 -13.97
CA GLN A 187 3.70 -15.41 -13.70
C GLN A 187 4.66 -14.50 -12.92
N HIS A 188 4.67 -13.20 -13.21
CA HIS A 188 5.71 -12.25 -12.78
C HIS A 188 5.18 -11.10 -11.92
N GLY A 189 3.86 -10.96 -11.78
CA GLY A 189 3.22 -9.88 -11.02
C GLY A 189 3.68 -9.87 -9.57
N LEU A 190 3.84 -11.05 -8.95
CA LEU A 190 4.32 -11.16 -7.57
C LEU A 190 5.73 -10.57 -7.38
N ALA A 191 6.63 -10.73 -8.37
CA ALA A 191 7.99 -10.20 -8.29
C ALA A 191 8.00 -8.68 -8.39
N LEU A 192 7.26 -8.10 -9.34
CA LEU A 192 7.09 -6.66 -9.43
C LEU A 192 6.46 -6.09 -8.15
N SER A 193 5.38 -6.71 -7.68
CA SER A 193 4.69 -6.31 -6.46
C SER A 193 5.57 -6.41 -5.22
N ALA A 194 6.44 -7.42 -5.09
CA ALA A 194 7.37 -7.51 -3.97
C ALA A 194 8.28 -6.26 -3.89
N GLY A 195 8.83 -5.82 -5.02
CA GLY A 195 9.62 -4.59 -5.10
C GLY A 195 8.83 -3.34 -4.72
N VAL A 196 7.60 -3.23 -5.23
CA VAL A 196 6.67 -2.15 -4.89
C VAL A 196 6.35 -2.14 -3.40
N THR A 197 6.00 -3.29 -2.81
CA THR A 197 5.67 -3.40 -1.38
C THR A 197 6.86 -3.06 -0.50
N ILE A 198 8.08 -3.46 -0.88
CA ILE A 198 9.31 -3.05 -0.17
C ILE A 198 9.46 -1.53 -0.21
N TYR A 199 9.30 -0.91 -1.39
CA TYR A 199 9.37 0.55 -1.52
C TYR A 199 8.32 1.25 -0.64
N VAL A 200 7.07 0.82 -0.72
CA VAL A 200 5.98 1.42 0.07
C VAL A 200 6.27 1.28 1.57
N ALA A 201 6.64 0.08 2.03
CA ALA A 201 6.90 -0.13 3.45
C ALA A 201 8.13 0.67 3.94
N ALA A 202 9.26 0.55 3.25
CA ALA A 202 10.54 1.08 3.73
C ALA A 202 10.77 2.56 3.39
N SER A 203 10.26 3.04 2.25
CA SER A 203 10.51 4.39 1.75
C SER A 203 9.32 5.33 1.89
N ASN A 204 8.08 4.83 1.92
CA ASN A 204 6.91 5.68 2.15
C ASN A 204 6.47 5.65 3.62
N LEU A 205 6.28 4.46 4.22
CA LEU A 205 5.64 4.36 5.54
C LEU A 205 6.62 4.49 6.72
N VAL A 206 7.82 3.89 6.65
CA VAL A 206 8.81 3.98 7.75
C VAL A 206 9.23 5.43 8.05
N PRO A 207 9.57 6.26 7.06
CA PRO A 207 10.00 7.63 7.33
C PRO A 207 8.97 8.49 8.07
N GLU A 208 7.67 8.24 7.86
CA GLU A 208 6.57 9.00 8.46
C GLU A 208 6.52 9.02 9.99
N PHE A 209 7.13 8.02 10.63
CA PHE A 209 7.19 7.95 12.09
C PHE A 209 8.62 7.94 12.64
N GLN A 210 9.63 7.74 11.81
CA GLN A 210 11.02 7.62 12.26
C GLN A 210 11.59 8.91 12.86
N GLY A 211 11.09 10.07 12.41
CA GLY A 211 11.47 11.39 12.96
C GLY A 211 10.66 11.84 14.19
N LYS A 212 9.65 11.08 14.62
CA LYS A 212 8.74 11.48 15.70
C LYS A 212 9.27 11.04 17.07
N LYS A 213 9.09 11.87 18.09
CA LYS A 213 9.53 11.59 19.47
C LYS A 213 8.64 10.52 20.14
N GLY A 214 9.25 9.69 20.99
CA GLY A 214 8.58 8.69 21.82
C GLY A 214 8.66 7.27 21.26
N TRP A 215 8.39 6.28 22.12
CA TRP A 215 8.60 4.85 21.81
C TRP A 215 7.38 4.14 21.20
N GLN A 216 6.20 4.76 21.26
CA GLN A 216 4.94 4.12 20.86
C GLN A 216 4.88 3.77 19.37
N LEU A 217 5.35 4.65 18.47
CA LEU A 217 5.34 4.38 17.03
C LEU A 217 6.35 3.29 16.64
N PRO A 218 7.62 3.32 17.11
CA PRO A 218 8.53 2.19 16.94
C PRO A 218 7.96 0.88 17.50
N ALA A 219 7.34 0.90 18.69
CA ALA A 219 6.72 -0.28 19.26
C ALA A 219 5.58 -0.81 18.38
N ALA A 220 4.74 0.07 17.82
CA ALA A 220 3.70 -0.32 16.87
C ALA A 220 4.29 -0.99 15.63
N PHE A 221 5.39 -0.47 15.07
CA PHE A 221 6.11 -1.08 13.96
C PHE A 221 6.60 -2.50 14.26
N PHE A 222 7.32 -2.69 15.38
CA PHE A 222 7.77 -4.03 15.78
C PHE A 222 6.61 -4.96 16.13
N THR A 223 5.52 -4.42 16.69
CA THR A 223 4.29 -5.19 16.94
C THR A 223 3.64 -5.63 15.63
N GLY A 224 3.62 -4.79 14.60
CA GLY A 224 3.16 -5.15 13.26
C GLY A 224 3.95 -6.31 12.65
N ALA A 225 5.27 -6.27 12.78
CA ALA A 225 6.14 -7.37 12.36
C ALA A 225 5.88 -8.65 13.16
N LEU A 226 5.74 -8.55 14.48
CA LEU A 226 5.40 -9.71 15.34
C LEU A 226 4.04 -10.31 14.96
N VAL A 227 3.02 -9.47 14.77
CA VAL A 227 1.67 -9.91 14.38
C VAL A 227 1.68 -10.58 13.00
N PHE A 228 2.54 -10.14 12.07
CA PHE A 228 2.75 -10.88 10.82
C PHE A 228 3.16 -12.34 11.10
N PHE A 229 4.17 -12.58 11.95
CA PHE A 229 4.60 -13.95 12.27
C PHE A 229 3.50 -14.76 12.95
N LEU A 230 2.76 -14.16 13.90
CA LEU A 230 1.63 -14.81 14.54
C LEU A 230 0.53 -15.19 13.52
N THR A 231 0.22 -14.27 12.60
CA THR A 231 -0.75 -14.49 11.52
C THR A 231 -0.29 -15.62 10.61
N LYS A 232 0.99 -15.61 10.22
CA LYS A 232 1.60 -16.66 9.40
C LYS A 232 1.49 -18.02 10.08
N THR A 233 1.95 -18.16 11.33
CA THR A 233 1.88 -19.43 12.08
C THR A 233 0.46 -19.93 12.24
N PHE A 234 -0.50 -19.03 12.48
CA PHE A 234 -1.91 -19.41 12.54
C PHE A 234 -2.44 -19.92 11.20
N LEU A 235 -2.19 -19.20 10.11
CA LEU A 235 -2.66 -19.58 8.77
C LEU A 235 -2.04 -20.89 8.28
N ASP A 236 -0.73 -21.07 8.49
CA ASP A 236 -0.03 -22.32 8.13
C ASP A 236 -0.51 -23.52 8.98
N GLY A 237 -1.12 -23.28 10.14
CA GLY A 237 -1.67 -24.32 11.02
C GLY A 237 -3.12 -24.74 10.72
N VAL A 238 -3.84 -23.97 9.89
CA VAL A 238 -5.24 -24.25 9.49
C VAL A 238 -5.39 -24.63 8.01
N SER A 239 -4.31 -24.51 7.23
CA SER A 239 -4.19 -24.95 5.82
C SER A 239 -3.78 -26.41 5.71
#